data_AF-A0A2H3ES58-F1
#
_entry.id   AF-A0A2H3ES58-F1
#
_cell.length_a   1.000
_cell.length_b   1.000
_cell.length_c   1.000
_cell.angle_alpha   90.00
_cell.angle_beta   90.00
_cell.angle_gamma   90.00
#
_symmetry.space_group_name_H-M   'P 1'
#
loop_
_entity.id
_entity.type
_entity.pdbx_description
1 polymer ?
#
loop_
_entity_poly.entity_id
_entity_poly.type
_entity_poly.pdbx_seq_one_letter_code
_entity_poly.pdbx_strand_id
1 'polypeptide(L)'
;MSDQPAHAVYTKLLLRQSHGRPLWIPEPDSNLPDVYRDKGVSVGDLVILTDDGGYDFLFNVCAEAHDPVNRDRVPPQFQPLRIPSSHAIRRIPYIHCRNASIASAHVSKRTIAVEGSAEMTPFVTGGGGFEFSTSKAEAAVLMLPDGGNRYDTRRRELFQQYAYQNGLSWYEYAQWAPNGTLYLVTGCDKARSWMTAAATCPSKSHTISVKFAVGPIVEGRILCIHLGARRVLGLMVLGCTPTIPILCPGKIINAYSCGDSPLLSGKIALCRKYGVLFS
;
A
#
# COMPACT_ATOMS: atom_id res chain seq x y z
N MET A 1 -2.91 -7.15 26.84
CA MET A 1 -2.43 -6.20 25.81
C MET A 1 -3.28 -6.45 24.59
N SER A 2 -4.07 -5.48 24.14
CA SER A 2 -4.91 -5.64 22.96
C SER A 2 -4.02 -5.90 21.75
N ASP A 3 -4.37 -6.92 20.98
CA ASP A 3 -3.66 -7.26 19.74
C ASP A 3 -3.86 -6.10 18.75
N GLN A 4 -2.77 -5.45 18.34
CA GLN A 4 -2.86 -4.36 17.36
C GLN A 4 -3.13 -4.95 15.98
N PRO A 5 -4.08 -4.41 15.20
CA PRO A 5 -4.35 -4.94 13.88
C PRO A 5 -3.14 -4.77 12.96
N ALA A 6 -2.99 -5.70 12.02
CA ALA A 6 -1.83 -5.77 11.12
C ALA A 6 -1.54 -4.45 10.38
N HIS A 7 -2.58 -3.80 9.86
CA HIS A 7 -2.46 -2.54 9.15
C HIS A 7 -1.89 -1.43 10.03
N ALA A 8 -2.18 -1.43 11.34
CA ALA A 8 -1.70 -0.43 12.28
C ALA A 8 -0.21 -0.62 12.57
N VAL A 9 0.22 -1.87 12.79
CA VAL A 9 1.65 -2.22 12.93
C VAL A 9 2.41 -1.89 11.65
N TYR A 10 1.87 -2.30 10.49
CA TYR A 10 2.42 -2.01 9.17
C TYR A 10 2.63 -0.50 8.98
N THR A 11 1.58 0.28 9.23
CA THR A 11 1.60 1.73 9.05
C THR A 11 2.60 2.39 9.98
N LYS A 12 2.54 2.07 11.27
CA LYS A 12 3.46 2.59 12.31
C LYS A 12 4.92 2.36 11.94
N LEU A 13 5.26 1.17 11.47
CA LEU A 13 6.65 0.80 11.22
C LEU A 13 7.18 1.36 9.90
N LEU A 14 6.39 1.34 8.82
CA LEU A 14 6.85 1.82 7.51
C LEU A 14 6.76 3.34 7.34
N LEU A 15 5.94 4.04 8.14
CA LEU A 15 5.96 5.52 8.19
C LEU A 15 7.37 6.09 8.44
N ARG A 16 8.20 5.36 9.20
CA ARG A 16 9.58 5.76 9.54
C ARG A 16 10.56 5.66 8.36
N GLN A 17 10.16 5.02 7.26
CA GLN A 17 10.99 4.87 6.07
C GLN A 17 10.93 6.09 5.14
N SER A 18 10.20 7.15 5.50
CA SER A 18 10.14 8.41 4.74
C SER A 18 9.63 8.24 3.30
N HIS A 19 8.81 7.22 3.06
CA HIS A 19 7.98 7.05 1.85
C HIS A 19 6.56 7.58 2.00
N GLY A 20 6.32 8.34 3.07
CA GLY A 20 5.02 8.84 3.48
C GLY A 20 4.14 7.77 4.10
N ARG A 21 2.82 7.93 3.99
CA ARG A 21 1.85 7.04 4.60
C ARG A 21 1.69 5.77 3.76
N PRO A 22 2.16 4.62 4.28
CA PRO A 22 1.92 3.34 3.63
C PRO A 22 0.44 2.98 3.76
N LEU A 23 -0.11 2.34 2.73
CA LEU A 23 -1.47 1.80 2.75
C LEU A 23 -1.38 0.29 2.91
N TRP A 24 -2.18 -0.28 3.80
CA TRP A 24 -2.30 -1.73 3.92
C TRP A 24 -3.10 -2.28 2.76
N ILE A 25 -4.18 -1.59 2.38
CA ILE A 25 -5.05 -1.89 1.23
C ILE A 25 -4.97 -0.73 0.24
N PRO A 26 -4.01 -0.74 -0.69
CA PRO A 26 -3.83 0.33 -1.66
C PRO A 26 -4.72 0.23 -2.90
N GLU A 27 -5.58 -0.79 -3.00
CA GLU A 27 -6.56 -0.92 -4.06
C GLU A 27 -7.68 0.11 -3.94
N PRO A 28 -8.11 0.71 -5.07
CA PRO A 28 -9.33 1.51 -5.10
C PRO A 28 -10.58 0.64 -4.93
N ASP A 29 -11.64 1.23 -4.39
CA ASP A 29 -12.97 0.61 -4.36
C ASP A 29 -13.42 0.23 -5.78
N SER A 30 -13.97 -0.99 -5.92
CA SER A 30 -14.50 -1.54 -7.16
C SER A 30 -15.64 -0.73 -7.80
N ASN A 31 -16.36 0.07 -7.02
CA ASN A 31 -17.46 0.95 -7.43
C ASN A 31 -16.99 2.30 -7.99
N LEU A 32 -15.68 2.58 -7.95
CA LEU A 32 -15.13 3.81 -8.54
C LEU A 32 -15.12 3.71 -10.08
N PRO A 33 -15.14 4.85 -10.79
CA PRO A 33 -15.07 4.86 -12.25
C PRO A 33 -13.83 4.11 -12.76
N ASP A 34 -13.95 3.37 -13.86
CA ASP A 34 -12.85 2.59 -14.44
C ASP A 34 -11.58 3.44 -14.65
N VAL A 35 -11.77 4.67 -15.15
CA VAL A 35 -10.69 5.65 -15.35
C VAL A 35 -9.89 5.91 -14.06
N TYR A 36 -10.55 5.88 -12.90
CA TYR A 36 -9.87 5.99 -11.61
C TYR A 36 -9.26 4.66 -11.17
N ARG A 37 -9.99 3.55 -11.29
CA ARG A 37 -9.49 2.22 -10.87
C ARG A 37 -8.22 1.82 -11.60
N ASP A 38 -8.12 2.17 -12.87
CA ASP A 38 -6.91 1.96 -13.67
C ASP A 38 -5.76 2.81 -13.18
N LYS A 39 -6.00 4.06 -12.80
CA LYS A 39 -4.93 4.97 -12.37
C LYS A 39 -4.49 4.75 -10.91
N GLY A 40 -5.43 4.38 -10.04
CA GLY A 40 -5.31 4.45 -8.59
C GLY A 40 -5.10 5.88 -8.06
N VAL A 41 -4.82 6.01 -6.76
CA VAL A 41 -4.47 7.28 -6.10
C VAL A 41 -3.51 8.12 -6.93
N SER A 42 -3.84 9.38 -7.13
CA SER A 42 -3.07 10.31 -7.94
C SER A 42 -2.79 11.59 -7.17
N VAL A 43 -1.79 12.34 -7.61
CA VAL A 43 -1.53 13.67 -7.04
C VAL A 43 -2.76 14.54 -7.27
N GLY A 44 -3.24 15.19 -6.22
CA GLY A 44 -4.48 15.96 -6.19
C GLY A 44 -5.67 15.24 -5.61
N ASP A 45 -5.60 13.93 -5.38
CA ASP A 45 -6.72 13.22 -4.76
C ASP A 45 -6.94 13.70 -3.33
N LEU A 46 -8.18 14.05 -3.02
CA LEU A 46 -8.69 14.15 -1.66
C LEU A 46 -9.29 12.79 -1.29
N VAL A 47 -8.76 12.19 -0.23
CA VAL A 47 -9.14 10.85 0.22
C VAL A 47 -9.43 10.83 1.71
N ILE A 48 -10.28 9.90 2.13
CA ILE A 48 -10.47 9.55 3.55
C ILE A 48 -9.70 8.26 3.80
N LEU A 49 -8.90 8.19 4.86
CA LEU A 49 -8.25 6.95 5.27
C LEU A 49 -9.22 6.10 6.08
N THR A 50 -9.39 4.84 5.67
CA THR A 50 -10.27 3.87 6.32
C THR A 50 -9.55 3.16 7.48
N ASP A 51 -10.33 2.61 8.40
CA ASP A 51 -9.83 1.92 9.60
C ASP A 51 -9.26 0.52 9.31
N ASP A 52 -9.57 -0.07 8.15
CA ASP A 52 -8.97 -1.32 7.66
C ASP A 52 -7.59 -1.12 7.00
N GLY A 53 -7.15 0.13 6.87
CA GLY A 53 -5.86 0.52 6.30
C GLY A 53 -5.88 0.79 4.81
N GLY A 54 -7.06 0.97 4.22
CA GLY A 54 -7.27 1.47 2.86
C GLY A 54 -7.58 2.97 2.77
N TYR A 55 -8.39 3.34 1.79
CA TYR A 55 -8.85 4.71 1.57
C TYR A 55 -10.15 4.78 0.74
N ASP A 56 -10.95 5.81 1.02
CA ASP A 56 -12.09 6.21 0.18
C ASP A 56 -11.70 7.43 -0.65
N PHE A 57 -11.88 7.33 -1.97
CA PHE A 57 -11.66 8.46 -2.87
C PHE A 57 -12.87 9.39 -2.91
N LEU A 58 -12.63 10.68 -2.68
CA LEU A 58 -13.64 11.72 -2.85
C LEU A 58 -13.54 12.31 -4.26
N PHE A 59 -12.54 13.17 -4.50
CA PHE A 59 -12.34 13.83 -5.79
C PHE A 59 -10.87 14.24 -5.96
N ASN A 60 -10.45 14.53 -7.18
CA ASN A 60 -9.14 15.08 -7.48
C ASN A 60 -9.22 16.61 -7.66
N VAL A 61 -8.50 17.37 -6.85
CA VAL A 61 -8.55 18.83 -6.86
C VAL A 61 -8.03 19.46 -8.15
N CYS A 62 -7.23 18.74 -8.94
CA CYS A 62 -6.68 19.24 -10.20
C CYS A 62 -7.56 18.94 -11.41
N ALA A 63 -8.60 18.12 -11.26
CA ALA A 63 -9.54 17.79 -12.32
C ALA A 63 -10.79 18.68 -12.23
N GLU A 64 -11.41 18.96 -13.38
CA GLU A 64 -12.66 19.73 -13.44
C GLU A 64 -13.81 19.02 -12.71
N ALA A 65 -14.83 19.76 -12.26
CA ALA A 65 -16.01 19.18 -11.62
C ALA A 65 -16.73 18.14 -12.50
N HIS A 66 -16.76 18.38 -13.81
CA HIS A 66 -17.43 17.53 -14.79
C HIS A 66 -16.54 16.40 -15.34
N ASP A 67 -15.27 16.34 -14.95
CA ASP A 67 -14.36 15.27 -15.34
C ASP A 67 -14.92 13.92 -14.86
N PRO A 68 -14.84 12.83 -15.65
CA PRO A 68 -15.31 11.51 -15.23
C PRO A 68 -14.80 11.05 -13.86
N VAL A 69 -13.61 11.49 -13.43
CA VAL A 69 -13.06 11.16 -12.12
C VAL A 69 -13.77 11.87 -10.96
N ASN A 70 -14.27 13.09 -11.19
CA ASN A 70 -14.84 13.98 -10.17
C ASN A 70 -16.36 14.07 -10.20
N ARG A 71 -16.96 13.60 -11.30
CA ARG A 71 -18.40 13.71 -11.54
C ARG A 71 -19.19 13.21 -10.33
N ASP A 72 -20.08 14.07 -9.84
CA ASP A 72 -20.96 13.84 -8.69
C ASP A 72 -20.25 13.62 -7.33
N ARG A 73 -18.98 13.99 -7.21
CA ARG A 73 -18.17 13.78 -5.99
C ARG A 73 -17.49 15.02 -5.42
N VAL A 74 -17.74 16.20 -5.99
CA VAL A 74 -17.12 17.45 -5.53
C VAL A 74 -18.06 18.25 -4.61
N PRO A 75 -17.53 19.05 -3.68
CA PRO A 75 -18.34 19.95 -2.85
C PRO A 75 -19.04 21.02 -3.69
N PRO A 76 -20.10 21.65 -3.15
CA PRO A 76 -20.70 22.83 -3.77
C PRO A 76 -19.66 23.90 -4.07
N GLN A 77 -19.79 24.57 -5.23
CA GLN A 77 -18.89 25.64 -5.67
C GLN A 77 -17.41 25.22 -5.85
N PHE A 78 -17.12 23.92 -5.98
CA PHE A 78 -15.78 23.43 -6.26
C PHE A 78 -15.15 24.13 -7.47
N GLN A 79 -13.92 24.62 -7.28
CA GLN A 79 -13.09 25.20 -8.33
C GLN A 79 -11.77 24.43 -8.39
N PRO A 80 -11.37 23.88 -9.55
CA PRO A 80 -10.15 23.09 -9.63
C PRO A 80 -8.90 23.93 -9.37
N LEU A 81 -7.93 23.34 -8.70
CA LEU A 81 -6.59 23.89 -8.51
C LEU A 81 -5.88 24.00 -9.86
N ARG A 82 -5.78 25.23 -10.38
CA ARG A 82 -5.02 25.54 -11.59
C ARG A 82 -3.53 25.61 -11.29
N ILE A 83 -2.76 24.74 -11.91
CA ILE A 83 -1.29 24.77 -11.81
C ILE A 83 -0.74 25.34 -13.13
N PRO A 84 -0.02 26.48 -13.13
CA PRO A 84 0.42 27.18 -14.35
C PRO A 84 1.44 26.45 -15.24
N SER A 85 1.63 25.13 -15.11
CA SER A 85 2.67 24.38 -15.81
C SER A 85 2.15 23.05 -16.34
N SER A 86 2.46 22.76 -17.61
CA SER A 86 2.26 21.44 -18.23
C SER A 86 3.04 20.31 -17.56
N HIS A 87 4.03 20.63 -16.71
CA HIS A 87 4.86 19.68 -15.96
C HIS A 87 4.66 19.80 -14.44
N ALA A 88 3.43 20.14 -14.02
CA ALA A 88 3.06 20.30 -12.61
C ALA A 88 3.41 19.09 -11.75
N ILE A 89 3.29 17.88 -12.32
CA ILE A 89 3.59 16.61 -11.65
C ILE A 89 4.90 16.04 -12.21
N ARG A 90 5.88 15.85 -11.33
CA ARG A 90 7.13 15.16 -11.63
C ARG A 90 6.91 13.66 -11.53
N ARG A 91 7.11 12.93 -12.62
CA ARG A 91 7.27 11.48 -12.61
C ARG A 91 8.75 11.12 -12.47
N ILE A 92 9.07 10.23 -11.53
CA ILE A 92 10.40 9.63 -11.36
C ILE A 92 10.24 8.13 -11.61
N PRO A 93 10.57 7.66 -12.82
CA PRO A 93 10.45 6.25 -13.15
C PRO A 93 11.51 5.43 -12.40
N TYR A 94 11.17 4.18 -12.08
CA TYR A 94 12.09 3.20 -11.46
C TYR A 94 12.75 3.68 -10.16
N ILE A 95 12.07 4.54 -9.40
CA ILE A 95 12.54 4.95 -8.07
C ILE A 95 12.72 3.74 -7.13
N HIS A 96 11.91 2.70 -7.37
CA HIS A 96 12.07 1.38 -6.78
C HIS A 96 12.45 0.43 -7.89
N CYS A 97 13.65 -0.15 -7.79
CA CYS A 97 14.10 -1.19 -8.71
C CYS A 97 13.20 -2.43 -8.62
N ARG A 98 13.25 -3.28 -9.66
CA ARG A 98 12.64 -4.61 -9.62
C ARG A 98 13.11 -5.35 -8.36
N ASN A 99 12.21 -6.07 -7.74
CA ASN A 99 12.43 -6.77 -6.47
C ASN A 99 12.86 -5.86 -5.30
N ALA A 100 12.58 -4.55 -5.34
CA ALA A 100 12.81 -3.68 -4.20
C ALA A 100 11.92 -4.07 -3.01
N SER A 101 12.33 -3.66 -1.81
CA SER A 101 11.53 -3.83 -0.61
C SER A 101 11.75 -2.68 0.36
N ILE A 102 10.67 -2.29 1.04
CA ILE A 102 10.69 -1.34 2.15
C ILE A 102 10.30 -2.12 3.38
N ALA A 103 11.19 -2.19 4.35
CA ALA A 103 10.97 -2.96 5.57
C ALA A 103 11.23 -2.10 6.81
N SER A 104 10.68 -2.52 7.94
CA SER A 104 11.02 -1.95 9.24
C SER A 104 12.50 -2.14 9.54
N ALA A 105 13.04 -1.32 10.45
CA ALA A 105 14.43 -1.42 10.86
C ALA A 105 14.77 -2.84 11.38
N HIS A 106 15.99 -3.29 11.13
CA HIS A 106 16.50 -4.61 11.54
C HIS A 106 15.75 -5.81 10.93
N VAL A 107 15.13 -5.64 9.76
CA VAL A 107 14.66 -6.75 8.93
C VAL A 107 15.73 -7.08 7.89
N SER A 108 16.21 -8.31 7.90
CA SER A 108 17.12 -8.85 6.89
C SER A 108 16.33 -9.44 5.73
N LYS A 109 16.83 -9.27 4.51
CA LYS A 109 16.27 -9.87 3.29
C LYS A 109 17.25 -10.87 2.69
N ARG A 110 16.77 -12.05 2.32
CA ARG A 110 17.51 -13.05 1.53
C ARG A 110 16.71 -13.51 0.32
N THR A 111 17.39 -13.75 -0.79
CA THR A 111 16.81 -14.42 -1.96
C THR A 111 16.82 -15.92 -1.71
N ILE A 112 15.74 -16.60 -2.09
CA ILE A 112 15.61 -18.06 -2.03
C ILE A 112 15.51 -18.57 -3.47
N ALA A 113 16.42 -19.44 -3.87
CA ALA A 113 16.32 -20.20 -5.11
C ALA A 113 15.52 -21.49 -4.85
N VAL A 114 14.62 -21.84 -5.77
CA VAL A 114 13.90 -23.12 -5.73
C VAL A 114 14.72 -24.13 -6.54
N GLU A 115 15.86 -24.55 -5.99
CA GLU A 115 16.61 -25.69 -6.51
C GLU A 115 16.41 -26.88 -5.56
N GLY A 116 15.60 -27.84 -5.98
CA GLY A 116 15.76 -29.27 -5.67
C GLY A 116 15.83 -29.71 -4.21
N SER A 117 15.32 -28.97 -3.22
CA SER A 117 15.23 -29.51 -1.86
C SER A 117 13.96 -30.34 -1.68
N ALA A 118 14.14 -31.61 -1.28
CA ALA A 118 13.06 -32.58 -1.03
C ALA A 118 12.17 -32.24 0.19
N GLU A 119 12.37 -31.08 0.81
CA GLU A 119 11.48 -30.56 1.84
C GLU A 119 10.38 -29.72 1.20
N MET A 120 9.30 -30.42 0.81
CA MET A 120 7.98 -29.90 0.42
C MET A 120 7.74 -28.42 0.79
N THR A 121 7.94 -27.54 -0.19
CA THR A 121 7.36 -26.19 -0.17
C THR A 121 6.58 -26.01 -1.48
N PRO A 122 5.36 -25.44 -1.45
CA PRO A 122 4.53 -25.25 -2.64
C PRO A 122 5.01 -24.02 -3.43
N PHE A 123 6.32 -23.91 -3.67
CA PHE A 123 6.81 -22.98 -4.67
C PHE A 123 6.54 -23.59 -6.04
N VAL A 124 5.82 -22.85 -6.88
CA VAL A 124 5.58 -23.19 -8.28
C VAL A 124 6.92 -23.56 -8.91
N THR A 125 6.99 -24.76 -9.48
CA THR A 125 8.15 -25.30 -10.18
C THR A 125 8.70 -24.24 -11.15
N GLY A 126 9.89 -23.70 -10.85
CA GLY A 126 10.54 -22.67 -11.68
C GLY A 126 10.45 -21.21 -11.20
N GLY A 127 9.91 -20.94 -10.00
CA GLY A 127 9.89 -19.59 -9.40
C GLY A 127 11.02 -19.31 -8.39
N GLY A 128 11.33 -18.04 -8.14
CA GLY A 128 12.23 -17.60 -7.05
C GLY A 128 11.43 -17.10 -5.83
N GLY A 129 12.11 -16.79 -4.74
CA GLY A 129 11.45 -16.23 -3.55
C GLY A 129 12.31 -15.25 -2.77
N PHE A 130 11.69 -14.55 -1.83
CA PHE A 130 12.34 -13.67 -0.87
C PHE A 130 11.95 -14.06 0.53
N GLU A 131 12.89 -14.07 1.45
CA GLU A 131 12.62 -14.19 2.86
C GLU A 131 13.09 -12.98 3.63
N PHE A 132 12.22 -12.53 4.50
CA PHE A 132 12.43 -11.44 5.41
C PHE A 132 12.44 -11.98 6.83
N SER A 133 13.48 -11.66 7.60
CA SER A 133 13.59 -12.14 8.96
C SER A 133 14.05 -11.06 9.92
N THR A 134 13.60 -11.16 11.18
CA THR A 134 14.05 -10.26 12.24
C THR A 134 13.93 -10.92 13.61
N SER A 135 14.77 -10.48 14.55
CA SER A 135 14.67 -10.81 15.98
C SER A 135 13.84 -9.78 16.76
N LYS A 136 13.30 -8.75 16.09
CA LYS A 136 12.44 -7.75 16.72
C LYS A 136 11.03 -8.31 16.96
N ALA A 137 10.38 -7.77 17.99
CA ALA A 137 9.02 -8.14 18.37
C ALA A 137 7.95 -7.69 17.36
N GLU A 138 8.24 -6.68 16.55
CA GLU A 138 7.34 -6.24 15.47
C GLU A 138 8.14 -6.15 14.17
N ALA A 139 7.50 -6.50 13.06
CA ALA A 139 8.07 -6.40 11.72
C ALA A 139 7.02 -5.92 10.73
N ALA A 140 7.43 -5.13 9.75
CA ALA A 140 6.61 -4.78 8.59
C ALA A 140 7.46 -4.83 7.33
N VAL A 141 6.89 -5.34 6.24
CA VAL A 141 7.54 -5.45 4.94
C VAL A 141 6.57 -5.10 3.84
N LEU A 142 7.02 -4.26 2.91
CA LEU A 142 6.43 -4.06 1.59
C LEU A 142 7.44 -4.56 0.56
N MET A 143 7.07 -5.57 -0.20
CA MET A 143 7.85 -6.09 -1.32
C MET A 143 7.26 -5.56 -2.63
N LEU A 144 8.12 -5.14 -3.57
CA LEU A 144 7.76 -4.61 -4.88
C LEU A 144 8.42 -5.47 -5.98
N PRO A 145 7.82 -6.62 -6.35
CA PRO A 145 8.42 -7.53 -7.33
C PRO A 145 8.72 -6.85 -8.66
N ASP A 146 7.80 -6.04 -9.17
CA ASP A 146 7.98 -5.32 -10.45
C ASP A 146 8.59 -3.91 -10.29
N GLY A 147 8.99 -3.54 -9.07
CA GLY A 147 9.46 -2.20 -8.75
C GLY A 147 8.32 -1.17 -8.75
N GLY A 148 8.68 0.11 -8.91
CA GLY A 148 7.71 1.20 -8.79
C GLY A 148 8.21 2.55 -9.28
N ASN A 149 7.25 3.45 -9.50
CA ASN A 149 7.45 4.81 -9.99
C ASN A 149 6.94 5.81 -8.97
N ARG A 150 7.59 6.97 -8.82
CA ARG A 150 7.11 8.08 -7.99
C ARG A 150 6.47 9.17 -8.83
N TYR A 151 5.44 9.79 -8.26
CA TYR A 151 4.78 10.97 -8.78
C TYR A 151 4.70 11.99 -7.65
N ASP A 152 5.27 13.18 -7.85
CA ASP A 152 5.23 14.26 -6.86
C ASP A 152 4.80 15.57 -7.53
N THR A 153 4.02 16.39 -6.83
CA THR A 153 3.82 17.79 -7.24
C THR A 153 5.13 18.57 -7.17
N ARG A 154 5.40 19.40 -8.18
CA ARG A 154 6.50 20.38 -8.14
C ARG A 154 6.12 21.67 -7.43
N ARG A 155 4.82 21.89 -7.18
CA ARG A 155 4.25 23.13 -6.68
C ARG A 155 3.52 22.88 -5.36
N ARG A 156 4.24 22.36 -4.36
CA ARG A 156 3.66 21.93 -3.08
C ARG A 156 2.92 23.06 -2.37
N GLU A 157 3.46 24.26 -2.46
CA GLU A 157 2.90 25.48 -1.88
C GLU A 157 1.50 25.79 -2.42
N LEU A 158 1.22 25.50 -3.70
CA LEU A 158 -0.11 25.70 -4.28
C LEU A 158 -1.13 24.72 -3.70
N PHE A 159 -0.74 23.46 -3.49
CA PHE A 159 -1.62 22.46 -2.86
C PHE A 159 -1.90 22.81 -1.40
N GLN A 160 -0.89 23.29 -0.67
CA GLN A 160 -1.04 23.73 0.71
C GLN A 160 -1.98 24.93 0.82
N GLN A 161 -1.78 25.96 -0.01
CA GLN A 161 -2.64 27.14 -0.05
C GLN A 161 -4.08 26.77 -0.42
N TYR A 162 -4.25 25.92 -1.43
CA TYR A 162 -5.57 25.45 -1.84
C TYR A 162 -6.27 24.65 -0.74
N ALA A 163 -5.54 23.77 -0.04
CA ALA A 163 -6.08 23.05 1.12
C ALA A 163 -6.46 23.98 2.28
N TYR A 164 -5.65 25.00 2.55
CA TYR A 164 -5.95 25.99 3.59
C TYR A 164 -7.23 26.78 3.26
N GLN A 165 -7.40 27.20 2.01
CA GLN A 165 -8.56 27.98 1.57
C GLN A 165 -9.85 27.18 1.54
N ASN A 166 -9.79 25.90 1.19
CA ASN A 166 -10.97 25.06 0.99
C ASN A 166 -11.21 24.07 2.13
N GLY A 167 -10.30 23.97 3.11
CA GLY A 167 -10.35 22.96 4.16
C GLY A 167 -11.68 22.91 4.87
N LEU A 168 -12.23 24.06 5.29
CA LEU A 168 -13.54 24.12 5.95
C LEU A 168 -14.64 23.51 5.07
N SER A 169 -14.72 23.90 3.80
CA SER A 169 -15.71 23.36 2.86
C SER A 169 -15.56 21.85 2.65
N TRP A 170 -14.34 21.32 2.69
CA TRP A 170 -14.11 19.88 2.58
C TRP A 170 -14.52 19.13 3.85
N TYR A 171 -14.31 19.74 5.02
CA TYR A 171 -14.74 19.17 6.28
C TYR A 171 -16.27 19.12 6.38
N GLU A 172 -16.97 20.18 5.97
CA GLU A 172 -18.43 20.20 5.87
C GLU A 172 -18.94 19.19 4.83
N TYR A 173 -18.29 19.14 3.66
CA TYR A 173 -18.63 18.18 2.60
C TYR A 173 -18.44 16.74 3.04
N ALA A 174 -17.37 16.43 3.77
CA ALA A 174 -17.01 15.10 4.24
C ALA A 174 -17.25 14.94 5.76
N GLN A 175 -18.34 15.50 6.29
CA GLN A 175 -18.65 15.51 7.73
C GLN A 175 -18.74 14.12 8.38
N TRP A 176 -18.94 13.07 7.58
CA TRP A 176 -18.94 11.68 8.04
C TRP A 176 -17.52 11.12 8.25
N ALA A 177 -16.49 11.78 7.71
CA ALA A 177 -15.11 11.34 7.83
C ALA A 177 -14.60 11.55 9.26
N PRO A 178 -13.97 10.53 9.88
CA PRO A 178 -13.39 10.70 11.21
C PRO A 178 -12.30 11.78 11.22
N ASN A 179 -12.18 12.51 12.33
CA ASN A 179 -11.19 13.58 12.46
C ASN A 179 -9.76 13.08 12.20
N GLY A 180 -9.00 13.82 11.39
CA GLY A 180 -7.63 13.49 11.03
C GLY A 180 -7.47 12.38 9.99
N THR A 181 -8.57 11.93 9.36
CA THR A 181 -8.56 10.92 8.27
C THR A 181 -8.65 11.52 6.87
N LEU A 182 -8.87 12.83 6.73
CA LEU A 182 -8.93 13.52 5.44
C LEU A 182 -7.54 13.93 4.94
N TYR A 183 -7.17 13.53 3.72
CA TYR A 183 -5.82 13.70 3.17
C TYR A 183 -5.87 14.22 1.73
N LEU A 184 -5.11 15.29 1.47
CA LEU A 184 -4.79 15.73 0.12
C LEU A 184 -3.46 15.10 -0.33
N VAL A 185 -3.50 14.34 -1.42
CA VAL A 185 -2.35 13.63 -1.95
C VAL A 185 -1.47 14.58 -2.75
N THR A 186 -0.24 14.78 -2.29
CA THR A 186 0.77 15.63 -2.99
C THR A 186 1.86 14.81 -3.67
N GLY A 187 1.96 13.53 -3.34
CA GLY A 187 2.84 12.58 -4.00
C GLY A 187 2.43 11.13 -3.73
N CYS A 188 2.83 10.20 -4.59
CA CYS A 188 2.58 8.77 -4.44
C CYS A 188 3.66 7.92 -5.13
N ASP A 189 3.91 6.72 -4.60
CA ASP A 189 4.67 5.68 -5.28
C ASP A 189 3.69 4.60 -5.78
N LYS A 190 3.68 4.38 -7.10
CA LYS A 190 2.84 3.38 -7.75
C LYS A 190 3.66 2.16 -8.15
N ALA A 191 3.11 0.98 -7.96
CA ALA A 191 3.70 -0.29 -8.40
C ALA A 191 2.72 -0.99 -9.34
N ARG A 192 3.15 -2.09 -9.98
CA ARG A 192 2.22 -2.98 -10.71
C ARG A 192 1.82 -4.16 -9.85
N SER A 193 2.76 -4.63 -9.05
CA SER A 193 2.54 -5.68 -8.07
C SER A 193 3.28 -5.37 -6.79
N TRP A 194 2.72 -5.88 -5.69
CA TRP A 194 3.24 -5.63 -4.37
C TRP A 194 2.74 -6.70 -3.39
N MET A 195 3.46 -6.85 -2.28
CA MET A 195 3.10 -7.77 -1.20
C MET A 195 3.42 -7.10 0.12
N THR A 196 2.47 -7.06 1.04
CA THR A 196 2.64 -6.52 2.38
C THR A 196 2.58 -7.63 3.41
N ALA A 197 3.37 -7.48 4.47
CA ALA A 197 3.28 -8.30 5.65
C ALA A 197 3.53 -7.45 6.89
N ALA A 198 2.81 -7.78 7.96
CA ALA A 198 3.08 -7.28 9.29
C ALA A 198 2.99 -8.41 10.30
N ALA A 199 3.87 -8.36 11.28
CA ALA A 199 3.99 -9.40 12.28
C ALA A 199 4.25 -8.81 13.65
N THR A 200 3.65 -9.42 14.66
CA THR A 200 3.89 -9.14 16.08
C THR A 200 4.20 -10.46 16.79
N CYS A 201 5.27 -10.46 17.58
CA CYS A 201 5.71 -11.56 18.41
C CYS A 201 6.04 -11.03 19.82
N PRO A 202 5.19 -11.28 20.83
CA PRO A 202 5.40 -10.78 22.18
C PRO A 202 6.59 -11.43 22.91
N SER A 203 7.10 -12.56 22.43
CA SER A 203 8.22 -13.28 23.07
C SER A 203 9.58 -12.87 22.52
N LYS A 204 10.54 -12.52 23.39
CA LYS A 204 11.91 -12.09 23.02
C LYS A 204 12.80 -13.20 22.42
N SER A 205 12.39 -14.47 22.51
CA SER A 205 13.21 -15.63 22.11
C SER A 205 12.95 -16.14 20.69
N HIS A 206 12.07 -15.51 19.91
CA HIS A 206 11.69 -16.02 18.60
C HIS A 206 12.01 -15.06 17.47
N THR A 207 12.59 -15.61 16.39
CA THR A 207 12.74 -14.92 15.11
C THR A 207 11.42 -14.91 14.34
N ILE A 208 11.04 -13.77 13.81
CA ILE A 208 9.98 -13.64 12.80
C ILE A 208 10.61 -13.92 11.45
N SER A 209 10.00 -14.80 10.65
CA SER A 209 10.37 -15.04 9.25
C SER A 209 9.11 -15.01 8.38
N VAL A 210 9.18 -14.28 7.28
CA VAL A 210 8.13 -14.16 6.28
C VAL A 210 8.74 -14.45 4.92
N LYS A 211 8.12 -15.37 4.16
CA LYS A 211 8.57 -15.74 2.83
C LYS A 211 7.54 -15.29 1.79
N PHE A 212 8.03 -14.74 0.69
CA PHE A 212 7.25 -14.36 -0.48
C PHE A 212 7.75 -15.18 -1.66
N ALA A 213 6.84 -15.76 -2.44
CA ALA A 213 7.17 -16.44 -3.68
C ALA A 213 6.87 -15.55 -4.89
N VAL A 214 7.72 -15.65 -5.91
CA VAL A 214 7.59 -14.96 -7.19
C VAL A 214 7.79 -15.98 -8.30
N GLY A 215 6.67 -16.41 -8.91
CA GLY A 215 6.67 -17.40 -10.00
C GLY A 215 6.64 -16.76 -11.40
N PRO A 216 7.01 -17.52 -12.45
CA PRO A 216 6.76 -17.11 -13.83
C PRO A 216 5.25 -16.87 -14.07
N ILE A 217 4.95 -15.91 -14.95
CA ILE A 217 3.60 -15.44 -15.27
C ILE A 217 2.85 -16.52 -16.05
N VAL A 218 2.32 -17.52 -15.33
CA VAL A 218 1.26 -18.40 -15.81
C VAL A 218 0.30 -18.48 -14.63
N GLU A 219 -0.84 -17.80 -14.75
CA GLU A 219 -1.99 -17.77 -13.83
C GLU A 219 -1.77 -18.29 -12.39
N GLY A 220 -1.71 -17.35 -11.44
CA GLY A 220 -1.81 -17.65 -10.01
C GLY A 220 -0.52 -17.39 -9.25
N ARG A 221 -0.43 -16.25 -8.54
CA ARG A 221 0.68 -15.98 -7.62
C ARG A 221 0.37 -16.61 -6.26
N ILE A 222 1.17 -17.59 -5.85
CA ILE A 222 1.07 -18.30 -4.57
C ILE A 222 1.85 -17.54 -3.49
N LEU A 223 1.22 -17.26 -2.36
CA LEU A 223 1.89 -16.83 -1.13
C LEU A 223 2.07 -18.05 -0.22
N CYS A 224 3.31 -18.45 0.07
CA CYS A 224 3.59 -19.46 1.09
C CYS A 224 4.38 -18.81 2.23
N ILE A 225 3.72 -18.56 3.36
CA ILE A 225 4.37 -18.05 4.58
C ILE A 225 4.86 -19.24 5.40
N HIS A 226 6.14 -19.27 5.77
CA HIS A 226 6.72 -20.32 6.59
C HIS A 226 7.24 -19.77 7.92
N LEU A 227 6.78 -20.34 9.04
CA LEU A 227 6.99 -19.83 10.39
C LEU A 227 7.89 -20.75 11.26
N GLY A 228 9.17 -20.87 10.92
CA GLY A 228 10.15 -21.61 11.77
C GLY A 228 9.73 -23.04 12.12
N ALA A 229 10.34 -23.64 13.15
CA ALA A 229 10.35 -25.09 13.43
C ALA A 229 8.99 -25.82 13.65
N ARG A 230 7.85 -25.13 13.53
CA ARG A 230 6.52 -25.77 13.45
C ARG A 230 5.79 -25.30 12.20
N ARG A 231 5.51 -26.26 11.31
CA ARG A 231 4.81 -26.06 10.03
C ARG A 231 3.36 -25.64 10.30
N VAL A 232 2.98 -24.42 9.94
CA VAL A 232 1.59 -24.08 9.64
C VAL A 232 1.51 -23.87 8.14
N LEU A 233 0.84 -24.79 7.45
CA LEU A 233 0.66 -24.74 5.99
C LEU A 233 -0.53 -23.83 5.70
N GLY A 234 -0.28 -22.57 5.33
CA GLY A 234 -1.29 -21.70 4.73
C GLY A 234 -1.02 -21.62 3.23
N LEU A 235 -1.82 -22.30 2.42
CA LEU A 235 -1.79 -22.20 0.96
C LEU A 235 -2.79 -21.10 0.55
N MET A 236 -2.31 -19.99 0.01
CA MET A 236 -3.17 -18.93 -0.55
C MET A 236 -3.19 -19.06 -2.08
N VAL A 237 -4.34 -19.41 -2.64
CA VAL A 237 -4.58 -19.48 -4.09
C VAL A 237 -5.78 -18.60 -4.43
N LEU A 238 -5.51 -17.58 -5.24
CA LEU A 238 -6.43 -16.74 -6.04
C LEU A 238 -7.53 -15.92 -5.34
N GLY A 239 -7.71 -14.70 -5.89
CA GLY A 239 -8.72 -13.71 -5.50
C GLY A 239 -8.12 -12.60 -4.65
N CYS A 240 -8.44 -11.33 -4.95
CA CYS A 240 -8.28 -10.23 -4.00
C CYS A 240 -9.13 -10.54 -2.77
N THR A 241 -8.60 -11.32 -1.82
CA THR A 241 -9.30 -11.77 -0.62
C THR A 241 -8.53 -11.38 0.63
N PRO A 242 -9.23 -11.10 1.74
CA PRO A 242 -8.68 -10.35 2.85
C PRO A 242 -7.60 -11.11 3.62
N THR A 243 -6.79 -10.32 4.32
CA THR A 243 -5.88 -10.67 5.41
C THR A 243 -6.06 -12.09 5.93
N ILE A 244 -5.12 -13.00 5.68
CA ILE A 244 -5.10 -14.32 6.32
C ILE A 244 -4.26 -14.20 7.60
N PRO A 245 -4.88 -14.24 8.80
CA PRO A 245 -4.13 -14.34 10.04
C PRO A 245 -3.57 -15.76 10.17
N ILE A 246 -2.25 -15.90 10.07
CA ILE A 246 -1.58 -17.16 10.41
C ILE A 246 -1.20 -17.10 11.88
N LEU A 247 -1.95 -17.86 12.69
CA LEU A 247 -1.73 -17.99 14.12
C LEU A 247 -0.78 -19.15 14.39
N CYS A 248 0.43 -18.84 14.87
CA CYS A 248 1.28 -19.80 15.56
C CYS A 248 1.26 -19.48 17.06
N PRO A 249 1.54 -20.45 17.95
CA PRO A 249 1.65 -20.17 19.39
C PRO A 249 2.65 -19.04 19.64
N GLY A 250 2.15 -17.86 20.05
CA GLY A 250 2.97 -16.68 20.33
C GLY A 250 3.42 -15.85 19.11
N LYS A 251 2.88 -16.05 17.91
CA LYS A 251 3.15 -15.20 16.72
C LYS A 251 1.89 -14.96 15.91
N ILE A 252 1.70 -13.71 15.52
CA ILE A 252 0.61 -13.29 14.63
C ILE A 252 1.27 -12.68 13.40
N ILE A 253 1.10 -13.33 12.25
CA ILE A 253 1.55 -12.81 10.96
C ILE A 253 0.33 -12.65 10.07
N ASN A 254 0.21 -11.45 9.52
CA ASN A 254 -0.79 -11.10 8.54
C ASN A 254 -0.07 -10.67 7.27
N ALA A 255 -0.58 -11.11 6.14
CA ALA A 255 -0.08 -10.70 4.83
C ALA A 255 -1.24 -10.40 3.89
N TYR A 256 -0.95 -9.51 2.95
CA TYR A 256 -1.87 -9.09 1.92
C TYR A 256 -1.07 -8.82 0.64
N SER A 257 -1.61 -9.16 -0.52
CA SER A 257 -0.86 -9.04 -1.77
C SER A 257 -1.78 -8.89 -2.97
N CYS A 258 -1.30 -8.15 -3.97
CA CYS A 258 -1.93 -8.03 -5.27
C CYS A 258 -0.92 -8.29 -6.39
N GLY A 259 -1.31 -9.11 -7.37
CA GLY A 259 -0.57 -9.38 -8.60
C GLY A 259 -1.47 -9.21 -9.81
N ASP A 260 -0.88 -8.87 -10.96
CA ASP A 260 -1.59 -8.51 -12.20
C ASP A 260 -2.84 -9.38 -12.48
N SER A 261 -3.99 -8.71 -12.56
CA SER A 261 -5.04 -9.07 -13.52
C SER A 261 -4.86 -8.16 -14.73
N PRO A 262 -4.96 -8.66 -15.98
CA PRO A 262 -4.71 -7.87 -17.20
C PRO A 262 -5.63 -6.65 -17.39
N LEU A 263 -6.57 -6.41 -16.48
CA LEU A 263 -7.55 -5.33 -16.50
C LEU A 263 -7.23 -4.15 -15.55
N LEU A 264 -6.14 -4.14 -14.76
CA LEU A 264 -5.90 -3.08 -13.76
C LEU A 264 -4.46 -2.59 -13.75
N SER A 265 -4.15 -1.61 -14.60
CA SER A 265 -2.83 -1.00 -14.74
C SER A 265 -2.61 0.22 -13.81
N GLY A 266 -2.51 0.05 -12.48
CA GLY A 266 -2.09 1.18 -11.61
C GLY A 266 -2.34 1.09 -10.11
N LYS A 267 -2.04 -0.05 -9.47
CA LYS A 267 -2.30 -0.24 -8.03
C LYS A 267 -1.11 0.20 -7.16
N ILE A 268 -1.41 0.95 -6.11
CA ILE A 268 -0.43 1.76 -5.38
C ILE A 268 0.25 0.94 -4.31
N ALA A 269 1.39 1.40 -3.80
CA ALA A 269 2.02 0.75 -2.65
C ALA A 269 2.32 1.74 -1.53
N LEU A 270 2.50 3.03 -1.83
CA LEU A 270 2.85 4.05 -0.83
C LEU A 270 2.25 5.41 -1.23
N CYS A 271 1.55 6.07 -0.30
CA CYS A 271 1.05 7.43 -0.49
C CYS A 271 1.94 8.42 0.25
N ARG A 272 2.55 9.40 -0.42
CA ARG A 272 3.36 10.42 0.26
C ARG A 272 2.48 11.51 0.88
N LYS A 273 2.39 11.49 2.22
CA LYS A 273 1.59 12.37 3.08
C LYS A 273 2.08 13.83 3.05
N TYR A 274 1.15 14.79 2.98
CA TYR A 274 0.86 15.66 4.13
C TYR A 274 -0.54 15.32 4.62
N GLY A 275 -0.73 15.28 5.93
CA GLY A 275 -2.06 15.29 6.51
C GLY A 275 -2.45 16.74 6.55
N VAL A 276 -3.66 17.05 6.14
CA VAL A 276 -4.32 18.24 6.65
C VAL A 276 -4.65 17.88 8.10
N LEU A 277 -3.71 18.14 9.00
CA LEU A 277 -4.07 18.38 10.38
C LEU A 277 -4.74 19.76 10.34
N PHE A 278 -6.06 19.79 10.52
CA PHE A 278 -6.64 20.94 11.19
C PHE A 278 -5.98 20.98 12.56
N SER A 279 -5.05 21.92 12.74
CA SER A 279 -4.76 22.46 14.04
C SER A 279 -5.82 23.50 14.36
#